data_AF-A0A3D5BRD9-F1
#
_entry.id   AF-A0A3D5BRD9-F1
#
_cell.length_a   1.000
_cell.length_b   1.000
_cell.length_c   1.000
_cell.angle_alpha   90.00
_cell.angle_beta   90.00
_cell.angle_gamma   90.00
#
_symmetry.space_group_name_H-M   'P 1'
#
loop_
_entity.id
_entity.type
_entity.pdbx_description
1 polymer ?
#
loop_
_entity_poly.entity_id
_entity_poly.type
_entity_poly.pdbx_seq_one_letter_code
_entity_poly.pdbx_strand_id
1 'polypeptide(L)' 'MTQWIEMGKFAELDETARKEANRLAEYAIDVALDPSKVIRFEETEKGFRLMIDEDLYKFYQGI' A
#
# COMPACT_ATOMS: atom_id res chain seq x y z
N MET A 1 -14.16 -6.04 9.31
CA MET A 1 -12.76 -6.29 9.66
C MET A 1 -11.96 -5.91 8.44
N THR A 2 -11.22 -4.81 8.51
CA THR A 2 -10.43 -4.27 7.38
C THR A 2 -9.30 -5.24 7.06
N GLN A 3 -9.33 -5.89 5.90
CA GLN A 3 -8.32 -6.86 5.49
C GLN A 3 -7.17 -6.14 4.79
N TRP A 4 -5.98 -6.24 5.37
CA TRP A 4 -4.77 -5.64 4.81
C TRP A 4 -4.01 -6.65 3.98
N ILE A 5 -3.61 -6.25 2.79
CA ILE A 5 -2.99 -7.09 1.78
C ILE A 5 -1.56 -6.59 1.54
N GLU A 6 -0.60 -7.51 1.63
CA GLU A 6 0.81 -7.22 1.44
C GLU A 6 1.11 -7.01 -0.05
N MET A 7 1.59 -5.83 -0.41
CA MET A 7 1.99 -5.48 -1.77
C MET A 7 3.49 -5.61 -2.00
N GLY A 8 4.29 -5.47 -0.94
CA GLY A 8 5.74 -5.57 -1.05
C GLY A 8 6.47 -5.60 0.28
N LYS A 9 7.73 -6.06 0.23
CA LYS A 9 8.67 -6.06 1.37
C LYS A 9 9.89 -5.25 1.02
N PHE A 10 10.31 -4.42 1.96
CA PHE A 10 11.45 -3.53 1.82
C PHE A 10 12.35 -3.70 3.03
N ALA A 11 13.67 -3.69 2.84
CA ALA A 11 14.60 -3.71 3.97
C ALA A 11 14.54 -2.38 4.74
N GLU A 12 14.36 -1.26 4.02
CA GLU A 12 14.34 0.10 4.55
C GLU A 12 13.31 0.95 3.81
N LEU A 13 12.89 2.08 4.38
CA LEU A 13 11.99 3.06 3.72
C LEU A 13 12.77 3.98 2.77
N ASP A 14 13.41 3.35 1.79
CA ASP A 14 14.23 3.97 0.76
C ASP A 14 13.39 4.61 -0.36
N GLU A 15 14.08 5.12 -1.39
CA GLU A 15 13.43 5.72 -2.55
C GLU A 15 12.51 4.73 -3.29
N THR A 16 12.87 3.45 -3.31
CA THR A 16 12.09 2.38 -3.95
C THR A 16 10.76 2.18 -3.22
N ALA A 17 10.80 2.03 -1.89
CA ALA A 17 9.61 1.88 -1.05
C ALA A 17 8.68 3.10 -1.22
N ARG A 18 9.24 4.31 -1.20
CA ARG A 18 8.47 5.56 -1.35
C ARG A 18 7.84 5.69 -2.73
N LYS A 19 8.56 5.33 -3.81
CA LYS A 19 8.01 5.32 -5.17
C LYS A 19 6.83 4.37 -5.29
N GLU A 20 6.94 3.17 -4.71
CA GLU A 20 5.86 2.19 -4.77
C GLU A 20 4.63 2.64 -3.97
N ALA A 21 4.82 3.20 -2.77
CA ALA A 21 3.73 3.78 -2.01
C ALA A 21 3.07 4.96 -2.73
N ASN A 22 3.85 5.84 -3.38
CA ASN A 22 3.31 6.93 -4.18
C ASN A 22 2.51 6.43 -5.38
N ARG A 23 3.00 5.39 -6.08
CA ARG A 23 2.27 4.75 -7.18
C ARG A 23 0.90 4.24 -6.74
N LEU A 24 0.84 3.60 -5.57
CA LEU A 24 -0.42 3.15 -4.98
C LEU A 24 -1.29 4.32 -4.52
N ALA A 25 -0.69 5.40 -4.02
CA ALA A 25 -1.41 6.59 -3.56
C ALA A 25 -2.09 7.34 -4.71
N GLU A 26 -1.40 7.49 -5.84
CA GLU A 26 -1.97 8.02 -7.07
C GLU A 26 -3.17 7.18 -7.52
N TYR A 27 -3.00 5.85 -7.52
CA TYR A 27 -4.09 4.94 -7.87
C TYR A 27 -5.29 5.04 -6.91
N ALA A 28 -5.04 5.16 -5.59
CA ALA A 28 -6.09 5.35 -4.60
C ALA A 28 -6.88 6.64 -4.84
N ILE A 29 -6.22 7.73 -5.22
CA ILE A 29 -6.87 9.00 -5.56
C ILE A 29 -7.73 8.84 -6.82
N ASP A 30 -7.25 8.14 -7.84
CA ASP A 30 -7.99 7.91 -9.09
C ASP A 30 -9.30 7.16 -8.86
N VAL A 31 -9.35 6.27 -7.86
CA VAL A 31 -10.55 5.52 -7.47
C VAL A 31 -11.33 6.16 -6.30
N ALA A 32 -11.03 7.43 -6.00
CA ALA A 32 -11.68 8.23 -4.95
C ALA A 32 -11.57 7.64 -3.52
N LEU A 33 -10.47 6.94 -3.24
CA LEU A 33 -10.10 6.48 -1.89
C LEU A 33 -9.06 7.43 -1.26
N ASP A 34 -9.05 7.48 0.08
CA ASP A 34 -8.08 8.27 0.84
C ASP A 34 -6.79 7.45 1.05
N PRO A 35 -5.66 7.80 0.40
CA PRO A 35 -4.41 7.03 0.47
C PRO A 35 -3.94 6.79 1.90
N SER A 36 -4.15 7.76 2.80
CA SER A 36 -3.72 7.67 4.20
C SER A 36 -4.50 6.62 5.01
N LYS A 37 -5.68 6.22 4.53
CA LYS A 37 -6.55 5.22 5.14
C LYS A 37 -6.42 3.84 4.50
N VAL A 38 -5.97 3.79 3.25
CA VAL A 38 -5.91 2.54 2.46
C VAL A 38 -4.50 2.06 2.14
N ILE A 39 -3.45 2.83 2.48
CA ILE A 39 -2.04 2.44 2.29
C ILE A 39 -1.29 2.67 3.59
N ARG A 40 -0.48 1.69 4.01
CA ARG A 40 0.41 1.85 5.15
C ARG A 40 1.68 1.04 5.02
N PHE A 41 2.71 1.46 5.75
CA PHE A 41 3.87 0.63 6.02
C PHE A 41 3.74 0.00 7.40
N GLU A 42 4.02 -1.30 7.49
CA GLU A 42 4.19 -2.00 8.76
C GLU A 42 5.66 -2.34 8.96
N GLU A 43 6.21 -1.92 10.09
CA GLU A 43 7.54 -2.34 10.51
C GLU A 43 7.51 -3.79 11.00
N THR A 44 8.53 -4.55 10.64
CA THR A 44 8.71 -5.96 10.96
C THR A 44 10.16 -6.22 11.32
N GLU A 45 10.44 -7.38 11.90
CA GLU A 45 11.81 -7.78 12.29
C GLU A 45 12.83 -7.77 11.14
N LYS A 46 12.37 -7.78 9.88
CA LYS A 46 13.22 -7.84 8.68
C LYS A 46 13.15 -6.56 7.82
N GLY A 47 12.54 -5.49 8.31
CA GLY A 47 12.31 -4.25 7.56
C GLY A 47 10.82 -3.88 7.51
N PHE A 48 10.36 -3.36 6.38
CA PHE A 48 9.03 -2.79 6.22
C PHE A 48 8.17 -3.58 5.22
N ARG A 49 6.88 -3.69 5.49
CA ARG A 49 5.86 -4.24 4.58
C ARG A 49 4.96 -3.13 4.11
N LEU A 50 4.79 -3.01 2.80
CA LEU A 50 3.79 -2.12 2.21
C LEU A 50 2.48 -2.88 2.15
N MET A 51 1.48 -2.35 2.83
CA MET A 51 0.17 -2.95 2.98
C MET A 51 -0.88 -2.02 2.36
N ILE A 52 -1.86 -2.60 1.66
CA ILE A 52 -3.04 -1.88 1.20
C ILE A 52 -4.32 -2.49 1.74
N ASP A 53 -5.36 -1.68 1.83
CA ASP A 53 -6.69 -2.14 2.20
C ASP A 53 -7.35 -2.96 1.08
N GLU A 54 -8.28 -3.85 1.46
CA GLU A 54 -9.08 -4.69 0.57
C GLU A 54 -9.84 -3.87 -0.47
N ASP A 55 -10.37 -2.69 -0.11
CA ASP A 55 -11.12 -1.86 -1.05
C ASP A 55 -10.20 -1.36 -2.17
N LEU A 56 -9.00 -0.87 -1.83
CA LEU A 56 -8.00 -0.48 -2.83
C LEU A 56 -7.53 -1.68 -3.65
N TYR A 57 -7.38 -2.85 -3.03
CA TYR A 57 -6.94 -4.06 -3.72
C TYR A 57 -7.96 -4.56 -4.76
N LYS A 58 -9.27 -4.48 -4.48
CA LYS A 58 -10.33 -4.83 -5.45
C LYS A 58 -10.21 -4.00 -6.72
N PHE A 59 -10.09 -2.68 -6.57
CA PHE A 59 -9.84 -1.80 -7.70
C PHE A 59 -8.54 -2.18 -8.42
N TYR A 60 -7.45 -2.37 -7.68
CA TYR A 60 -6.13 -2.68 -8.25
C TYR A 60 -6.11 -3.99 -9.06
N GLN A 61 -6.87 -5.01 -8.67
CA GLN A 61 -7.02 -6.25 -9.43
C GLN A 61 -7.98 -6.12 -10.62
N GLY A 62 -8.73 -5.02 -10.73
CA GLY A 62 -9.78 -4.83 -11.72
C GLY A 62 -10.99 -5.73 -11.51
N ILE A 63 -11.28 -6.08 -10.24
CA ILE A 63 -12.40 -6.97 -9.84
C ILE A 63 -13.58 -6.13 -9.35
#